data_AF-A0A7W8B3C8-F1
#
_entry.id   AF-A0A7W8B3C8-F1
#
_cell.length_a   1.000
_cell.length_b   1.000
_cell.length_c   1.000
_cell.angle_alpha   90.00
_cell.angle_beta   90.00
_cell.angle_gamma   90.00
#
_symmetry.space_group_name_H-M   'P 1'
#
loop_
_entity.id
_entity.type
_entity.pdbx_description
1 polymer ?
#
loop_
_entity_poly.entity_id
_entity_poly.type
_entity_poly.pdbx_seq_one_letter_code
_entity_poly.pdbx_strand_id
1 'polypeptide(L)'
;MGIKQAMLTSYFATAANALGCAQRMPLLVHRAYSHRAFPTTARVSAPAPVLVPNEWMVLLTHTGGITLQHLSDARMLSLDSLTRINRALLAKLNARPPAHSVRITWQHALLPGTGTTPTTPADGPTS
;
A
#
# COMPACT_ATOMS: atom_id res chain seq x y z
N MET A 1 5.00 -23.76 -0.07
CA MET A 1 3.95 -23.56 0.97
C MET A 1 3.76 -22.07 1.18
N GLY A 2 2.59 -21.51 0.82
CA GLY A 2 2.30 -20.09 1.02
C GLY A 2 1.82 -19.82 2.46
N ILE A 3 2.35 -18.80 3.12
CA ILE A 3 1.85 -18.37 4.43
C ILE A 3 0.42 -17.84 4.25
N LYS A 4 -0.54 -18.39 4.98
CA LYS A 4 -1.94 -17.95 4.92
C LYS A 4 -2.05 -16.51 5.44
N GLN A 5 -2.81 -15.66 4.74
CA GLN A 5 -2.95 -14.23 5.05
C GLN A 5 -3.46 -13.93 6.48
N ALA A 6 -4.38 -14.77 6.98
CA ALA A 6 -4.86 -14.67 8.36
C ALA A 6 -3.72 -14.87 9.38
N MET A 7 -2.77 -15.75 9.06
CA MET A 7 -1.61 -16.03 9.90
C MET A 7 -0.66 -14.84 9.96
N LEU A 8 -0.42 -14.15 8.84
CA LEU A 8 0.38 -12.92 8.81
C LEU A 8 -0.25 -11.79 9.62
N THR A 9 -1.57 -11.63 9.50
CA THR A 9 -2.30 -10.57 10.20
C THR A 9 -2.28 -10.81 11.71
N SER A 10 -2.45 -12.08 12.12
CA SER A 10 -2.28 -12.50 13.52
C SER A 10 -0.85 -12.27 14.00
N TYR A 11 0.17 -12.61 13.20
CA TYR A 11 1.59 -12.39 13.56
C TYR A 11 1.91 -10.92 13.77
N PHE A 12 1.42 -10.02 12.90
CA PHE A 12 1.65 -8.58 13.06
C PHE A 12 0.89 -8.00 14.25
N ALA A 13 -0.32 -8.47 14.52
CA ALA A 13 -1.07 -8.07 15.72
C ALA A 13 -0.34 -8.53 17.00
N THR A 14 0.13 -9.78 17.04
CA THR A 14 0.92 -10.30 18.15
C THR A 14 2.24 -9.55 18.33
N ALA A 15 2.96 -9.27 17.24
CA ALA A 15 4.21 -8.51 17.29
C ALA A 15 3.98 -7.06 17.74
N ALA A 16 2.93 -6.40 17.24
CA ALA A 16 2.59 -5.04 17.64
C ALA A 16 2.21 -4.97 19.13
N ASN A 17 1.46 -5.96 19.63
CA ASN A 17 1.13 -6.06 21.06
C ASN A 17 2.36 -6.36 21.92
N ALA A 18 3.22 -7.30 21.50
CA ALA A 18 4.44 -7.65 22.22
C ALA A 18 5.43 -6.47 22.31
N LEU A 19 5.43 -5.59 21.31
CA LEU A 19 6.25 -4.38 21.27
C LEU A 19 5.58 -3.18 21.99
N GLY A 20 4.42 -3.37 22.63
CA GLY A 20 3.65 -2.29 23.27
C GLY A 20 3.13 -1.23 22.29
N CYS A 21 3.12 -1.55 20.99
CA CYS A 21 2.90 -0.63 19.88
C CYS A 21 1.68 -1.06 19.04
N ALA A 22 0.61 -1.50 19.68
CA ALA A 22 -0.61 -1.98 19.02
C ALA A 22 -1.16 -0.98 17.98
N GLN A 23 -1.12 0.32 18.29
CA GLN A 23 -1.54 1.39 17.39
C GLN A 23 -0.66 1.53 16.13
N ARG A 24 0.57 1.01 16.14
CA ARG A 24 1.51 1.02 15.01
C ARG A 24 1.43 -0.24 14.15
N MET A 25 0.47 -1.13 14.40
CA MET A 25 0.24 -2.31 13.56
C MET A 25 0.14 -1.97 12.05
N PRO A 26 -0.58 -0.91 11.60
CA PRO A 26 -0.62 -0.56 10.18
C PRO A 26 0.75 -0.23 9.58
N LEU A 27 1.62 0.42 10.36
CA LEU A 27 2.98 0.78 9.96
C LEU A 27 3.89 -0.46 9.89
N LEU A 28 3.72 -1.41 10.82
CA LEU A 28 4.42 -2.71 10.77
C LEU A 28 4.02 -3.53 9.55
N VAL A 29 2.71 -3.63 9.28
CA VAL A 29 2.19 -4.31 8.08
C VAL A 29 2.76 -3.67 6.82
N HIS A 30 2.75 -2.33 6.75
CA HIS A 30 3.33 -1.65 5.61
C HIS A 30 4.84 -1.90 5.48
N ARG A 31 5.62 -1.73 6.55
CA ARG A 31 7.07 -1.98 6.54
C ARG A 31 7.42 -3.40 6.13
N ALA A 32 6.61 -4.37 6.58
CA ALA A 32 6.78 -5.75 6.16
C ALA A 32 6.58 -5.90 4.66
N TYR A 33 5.48 -5.43 4.09
CA TYR A 33 5.25 -5.53 2.64
C TYR A 33 6.22 -4.70 1.79
N SER A 34 6.81 -3.63 2.35
CA SER A 34 7.89 -2.87 1.68
C SER A 34 9.23 -3.60 1.66
N HIS A 35 9.41 -4.63 2.50
CA HIS A 35 10.67 -5.36 2.63
C HIS A 35 10.83 -6.39 1.51
N ARG A 36 11.99 -6.42 0.84
CA ARG A 36 12.28 -7.32 -0.29
C ARG A 36 12.13 -8.81 0.04
N ALA A 37 12.40 -9.19 1.29
CA ALA A 37 12.25 -10.58 1.74
C ALA A 37 10.78 -10.97 2.07
N PHE A 38 9.85 -10.00 2.07
CA PHE A 38 8.46 -10.30 2.31
C PHE A 38 7.81 -10.73 0.99
N PRO A 39 7.04 -11.82 0.96
CA PRO A 39 6.48 -12.34 -0.28
C PRO A 39 5.63 -11.27 -0.96
N THR A 40 6.09 -10.78 -2.11
CA THR A 40 5.32 -9.85 -2.93
C THR A 40 4.07 -10.58 -3.38
N THR A 41 2.92 -9.98 -3.12
CA THR A 41 1.64 -10.58 -3.48
C THR A 41 1.58 -10.77 -4.99
N ALA A 42 1.08 -11.92 -5.44
CA ALA A 42 0.99 -12.24 -6.86
C ALA A 42 0.33 -11.10 -7.64
N ARG A 43 0.93 -10.75 -8.78
CA ARG A 43 0.38 -9.73 -9.69
C ARG A 43 -0.98 -10.18 -10.19
N VAL A 44 -1.89 -9.21 -10.32
CA VAL A 44 -3.24 -9.46 -10.82
C VAL A 44 -3.31 -9.00 -12.27
N SER A 45 -3.87 -9.82 -13.15
CA SER A 45 -3.99 -9.52 -14.58
C SER A 45 -5.11 -8.52 -14.91
N ALA A 46 -5.98 -8.21 -13.94
CA ALA A 46 -7.05 -7.24 -14.11
C ALA A 46 -6.48 -5.83 -14.37
N PRO A 47 -7.16 -5.00 -15.19
CA PRO A 47 -6.72 -3.64 -15.45
C PRO A 47 -6.61 -2.84 -14.15
N ALA A 48 -5.56 -2.02 -14.06
CA ALA A 48 -5.35 -1.20 -12.89
C ALA A 48 -6.42 -0.08 -12.82
N PRO A 49 -7.02 0.18 -11.65
CA PRO A 49 -7.99 1.25 -11.51
C PRO A 49 -7.32 2.62 -11.68
N VAL A 50 -8.03 3.54 -12.34
CA VAL A 50 -7.54 4.92 -12.54
C VAL A 50 -7.81 5.74 -11.28
N LEU A 51 -6.71 6.21 -10.67
CA LEU A 51 -6.74 7.04 -9.47
C LEU A 51 -6.54 8.52 -9.84
N VAL A 52 -7.37 9.40 -9.27
CA VAL A 52 -7.23 10.85 -9.43
C VAL A 52 -6.16 11.41 -8.46
N PRO A 53 -5.64 12.64 -8.65
CA PRO A 53 -4.54 13.17 -7.84
C PRO A 53 -4.75 13.12 -6.32
N ASN A 54 -5.97 13.42 -5.86
CA ASN A 54 -6.31 13.38 -4.43
C ASN A 54 -6.32 11.94 -3.87
N GLU A 55 -6.75 10.96 -4.67
CA GLU A 55 -6.71 9.55 -4.29
C GLU A 55 -5.27 9.04 -4.23
N TRP A 56 -4.42 9.47 -5.18
CA TRP A 56 -2.99 9.21 -5.17
C TRP A 56 -2.32 9.78 -3.92
N MET A 57 -2.63 11.02 -3.54
CA MET A 57 -2.10 11.63 -2.32
C MET A 57 -2.45 10.79 -1.08
N VAL A 58 -3.71 10.39 -0.92
CA VAL A 58 -4.15 9.55 0.20
C VAL A 58 -3.48 8.18 0.17
N LEU A 59 -3.40 7.55 -1.01
CA LEU A 59 -2.71 6.27 -1.18
C LEU A 59 -1.23 6.36 -0.76
N LEU A 60 -0.51 7.38 -1.24
CA LEU A 60 0.89 7.61 -0.89
C LEU A 60 1.08 7.91 0.60
N THR A 61 0.09 8.51 1.26
CA THR A 61 0.07 8.71 2.72
C THR A 61 -0.09 7.38 3.48
N HIS A 62 -0.81 6.41 2.90
CA HIS A 62 -0.96 5.07 3.49
C HIS A 62 0.26 4.17 3.27
N THR A 63 0.93 4.29 2.12
CA THR A 63 2.38 3.98 2.06
C THR A 63 3.08 4.93 3.03
N GLY A 64 4.24 4.74 3.63
CA GLY A 64 4.70 5.59 4.74
C GLY A 64 3.93 5.46 6.06
N GLY A 65 2.67 4.97 6.07
CA GLY A 65 1.92 4.66 7.29
C GLY A 65 1.46 5.89 8.08
N ILE A 66 1.21 7.00 7.39
CA ILE A 66 0.74 8.26 7.97
C ILE A 66 -0.80 8.22 8.08
N THR A 67 -1.35 8.74 9.18
CA THR A 67 -2.81 8.77 9.38
C THR A 67 -3.46 9.94 8.63
N LEU A 68 -4.76 9.85 8.36
CA LEU A 68 -5.51 10.97 7.75
C LEU A 68 -5.51 12.22 8.64
N GLN A 69 -5.49 12.05 9.96
CA GLN A 69 -5.35 13.17 10.91
C GLN A 69 -4.03 13.91 10.68
N HIS A 70 -2.91 13.17 10.63
CA HIS A 70 -1.61 13.78 10.41
C HIS A 70 -1.52 14.44 9.03
N LEU A 71 -2.13 13.84 8.00
CA LEU A 71 -2.22 14.46 6.67
C LEU A 71 -3.07 15.73 6.68
N SER A 72 -4.20 15.73 7.39
CA SER A 72 -5.07 16.89 7.62
C SER A 72 -4.27 18.05 8.20
N ASP A 73 -3.55 17.79 9.28
CA ASP A 73 -2.76 18.80 9.99
C ASP A 73 -1.60 19.32 9.12
N ALA A 74 -0.90 18.42 8.41
CA ALA A 74 0.26 18.79 7.58
C ALA A 74 -0.10 19.57 6.31
N ARG A 75 -1.31 19.37 5.76
CA ARG A 75 -1.75 19.97 4.49
C ARG A 75 -2.86 20.99 4.66
N MET A 76 -3.30 21.27 5.89
CA MET A 76 -4.44 22.13 6.21
C MET A 76 -5.72 21.72 5.44
N LEU A 77 -5.94 20.41 5.31
CA LEU A 77 -7.09 19.85 4.61
C LEU A 77 -8.14 19.38 5.62
N SER A 78 -9.42 19.54 5.30
CA SER A 78 -10.50 19.02 6.15
C SER A 78 -10.43 17.49 6.26
N LEU A 79 -10.46 16.98 7.49
CA LEU A 79 -10.50 15.54 7.79
C LEU A 79 -11.72 14.86 7.14
N ASP A 80 -12.86 15.54 7.04
CA ASP A 80 -14.05 15.01 6.37
C ASP A 80 -13.83 14.83 4.87
N SER A 81 -13.15 15.78 4.24
CA SER A 81 -12.76 15.70 2.84
C SER A 81 -11.81 14.52 2.59
N LEU A 82 -10.76 14.41 3.41
CA LEU A 82 -9.82 13.29 3.34
C LEU A 82 -10.49 11.94 3.59
N THR A 83 -11.45 11.88 4.51
CA THR A 83 -12.23 10.66 4.79
C THR A 83 -13.07 10.26 3.59
N ARG A 84 -13.71 11.22 2.90
CA ARG A 84 -14.48 10.98 1.68
C ARG A 84 -13.60 10.47 0.54
N ILE A 85 -12.44 11.11 0.33
CA ILE A 85 -11.44 10.69 -0.65
C ILE A 85 -10.94 9.27 -0.34
N ASN A 86 -10.64 8.99 0.93
CA ASN A 86 -10.20 7.67 1.37
C ASN A 86 -11.26 6.59 1.11
N ARG A 87 -12.54 6.87 1.36
CA ARG A 87 -13.64 5.94 1.04
C ARG A 87 -13.74 5.67 -0.46
N ALA A 88 -13.62 6.70 -1.30
CA ALA A 88 -13.63 6.55 -2.75
C ALA A 88 -12.44 5.72 -3.26
N LEU A 89 -11.25 5.99 -2.75
CA LEU A 89 -10.04 5.20 -3.01
C LEU A 89 -10.23 3.72 -2.65
N LEU A 90 -10.71 3.45 -1.43
CA LEU A 90 -10.96 2.09 -0.96
C LEU A 90 -12.01 1.37 -1.82
N ALA A 91 -13.08 2.06 -2.20
CA ALA A 91 -14.10 1.50 -3.09
C ALA A 91 -13.53 1.15 -4.47
N LYS A 92 -12.75 2.04 -5.10
CA LYS A 92 -12.11 1.79 -6.41
C LYS A 92 -11.15 0.62 -6.39
N LEU A 93 -10.43 0.46 -5.28
CA LEU A 93 -9.49 -0.63 -5.09
C LEU A 93 -10.15 -1.90 -4.54
N ASN A 94 -11.46 -1.91 -4.29
CA ASN A 94 -12.15 -3.00 -3.57
C ASN A 94 -11.42 -3.38 -2.25
N ALA A 95 -10.92 -2.37 -1.55
CA ALA A 95 -10.18 -2.50 -0.30
C ALA A 95 -11.08 -2.19 0.91
N ARG A 96 -10.75 -2.79 2.07
CA ARG A 96 -11.46 -2.54 3.33
C ARG A 96 -10.60 -1.68 4.27
N PRO A 97 -9.43 -2.15 4.74
CA PRO A 97 -8.50 -1.28 5.46
C PRO A 97 -7.52 -0.59 4.49
N PRO A 98 -6.92 0.55 4.89
CA PRO A 98 -5.88 1.22 4.10
C PRO A 98 -4.68 0.35 3.72
N ALA A 99 -4.27 -0.57 4.61
CA ALA A 99 -3.22 -1.53 4.30
C ALA A 99 -3.59 -2.47 3.13
N HIS A 100 -4.88 -2.77 2.95
CA HIS A 100 -5.35 -3.58 1.82
C HIS A 100 -5.27 -2.79 0.51
N SER A 101 -5.58 -1.48 0.51
CA SER A 101 -5.40 -0.66 -0.70
C SER A 101 -3.94 -0.59 -1.15
N VAL A 102 -2.99 -0.44 -0.23
CA VAL A 102 -1.55 -0.42 -0.55
C VAL A 102 -1.11 -1.75 -1.16
N ARG A 103 -1.61 -2.86 -0.64
CA ARG A 103 -1.36 -4.18 -1.21
C ARG A 103 -1.89 -4.29 -2.64
N ILE A 104 -3.14 -3.92 -2.86
CA ILE A 104 -3.78 -4.03 -4.18
C ILE A 104 -3.04 -3.18 -5.21
N THR A 105 -2.61 -1.97 -4.84
CA THR A 105 -1.84 -1.11 -5.76
C THR A 105 -0.46 -1.69 -6.10
N TRP A 106 0.19 -2.42 -5.18
CA TRP A 106 1.37 -3.23 -5.54
C TRP A 106 1.03 -4.40 -6.48
N GLN A 107 -0.10 -5.09 -6.28
CA GLN A 107 -0.51 -6.19 -7.17
C GLN A 107 -0.77 -5.73 -8.61
N HIS A 108 -1.22 -4.49 -8.78
CA HIS A 108 -1.39 -3.84 -10.08
C HIS A 108 -0.13 -3.14 -10.60
N ALA A 109 1.01 -3.23 -9.90
CA ALA A 109 2.26 -2.52 -10.22
C ALA A 109 2.08 -1.00 -10.38
N LEU A 110 1.12 -0.41 -9.67
CA LEU A 110 0.87 1.03 -9.66
C LEU A 110 1.92 1.79 -8.85
N LEU A 111 2.45 1.16 -7.81
CA LEU A 111 3.56 1.71 -7.04
C LEU A 111 4.89 1.20 -7.62
N PRO A 112 5.93 2.05 -7.73
CA PRO A 112 7.24 1.62 -8.16
C PRO A 112 7.72 0.50 -7.24
N GLY A 113 7.89 -0.70 -7.80
CA GLY A 113 8.38 -1.85 -7.05
C GLY A 113 9.82 -1.61 -6.60
N THR A 114 10.17 -2.03 -5.39
CA THR A 114 11.53 -1.96 -4.83
C THR A 114 12.54 -2.89 -5.54
N GLY A 115 12.21 -3.44 -6.71
CA GLY A 115 12.99 -4.45 -7.41
C GLY A 115 12.80 -4.57 -8.92
N THR A 116 12.00 -3.72 -9.57
CA THR A 116 12.06 -3.62 -11.04
C THR A 116 13.06 -2.54 -11.38
N THR A 117 14.31 -2.95 -11.64
CA THR A 117 15.19 -2.19 -12.53
C THR A 117 14.40 -1.85 -13.79
N PRO A 118 14.45 -0.61 -14.29
CA PRO A 118 13.89 -0.31 -15.59
C PRO A 118 14.58 -1.24 -16.58
N THR A 119 13.84 -2.19 -17.15
CA THR A 119 14.32 -2.96 -18.29
C THR A 119 14.38 -1.98 -19.45
N THR A 120 15.54 -1.34 -19.60
CA THR A 120 15.91 -0.65 -20.83
C THR A 120 15.65 -1.65 -21.97
N PRO A 121 14.82 -1.33 -22.97
CA PRO A 121 14.74 -2.17 -24.16
C PRO A 121 16.15 -2.22 -24.73
N ALA A 122 16.72 -3.43 -24.78
CA ALA A 122 17.97 -3.66 -25.47
C ALA A 122 17.70 -3.42 -26.95
N ASP A 123 18.06 -2.23 -27.43
CA ASP A 123 18.20 -1.96 -28.85
C ASP A 123 19.17 -3.01 -29.41
N GLY A 124 18.63 -3.89 -30.25
CA GLY A 124 19.38 -4.93 -30.92
C GLY A 124 20.42 -4.34 -31.87
N PRO A 125 21.51 -5.06 -32.16
CA PRO A 125 22.52 -4.59 -33.08
C PRO A 125 21.95 -4.59 -34.51
N THR A 126 21.83 -3.41 -35.11
CA THR A 126 21.76 -3.29 -36.57
C THR A 126 23.12 -3.63 -37.14
N SER A 127 23.10 -4.57 -38.09
CA SER A 127 24.22 -5.06 -38.90
C SER A 127 24.95 -3.96 -39.67
#